data_AF-A0AAX0TDJ6-F1
#
_entry.id   AF-A0AAX0TDJ6-F1
#
_cell.length_a   1.000
_cell.length_b   1.000
_cell.length_c   1.000
_cell.angle_alpha   90.00
_cell.angle_beta   90.00
_cell.angle_gamma   90.00
#
_symmetry.space_group_name_H-M   'P 1'
#
loop_
_entity.id
_entity.type
_entity.pdbx_description
1 polymer ?
#
loop_
_entity_poly.entity_id
_entity_poly.type
_entity_poly.pdbx_seq_one_letter_code
_entity_poly.pdbx_strand_id
1 'polypeptide(L)'
;SHNPPEDGGIKYNPPNGGPADTNVTKVVEDRANALLADGLKGVKRISLDEAMASGHVKEQDLVQPFVEGLADIVDMAAIQKAGLTLGVDPLGGSGIEYWKRIGEYYNLNLTIVNDQVDQTFRFMHLDKDGAIRMDCSSECAMAGLLALRDKFDLAFANDPDYDRHGIVTPAGLMN
;
A
#
# COMPACT_ATOMS: atom_id res chain seq x y z
N SER A 1 3.09 1.36 5.81
CA SER A 1 2.65 2.69 6.23
C SER A 1 3.56 3.68 5.54
N HIS A 2 3.87 4.82 6.12
CA HIS A 2 4.54 5.92 5.44
C HIS A 2 5.88 6.32 6.04
N ASN A 3 6.56 5.44 6.78
CA ASN A 3 7.89 5.75 7.29
C ASN A 3 8.90 6.04 6.16
N PRO A 4 10.00 6.75 6.45
CA PRO A 4 11.07 7.02 5.49
C PRO A 4 11.72 5.75 4.89
N PRO A 5 12.46 5.88 3.76
CA PRO A 5 12.99 4.74 3.00
C PRO A 5 13.90 3.77 3.78
N GLU A 6 14.57 4.25 4.84
CA GLU A 6 15.48 3.45 5.66
C GLU A 6 14.78 2.51 6.66
N ASP A 7 13.48 2.69 6.88
CA ASP A 7 12.74 1.99 7.92
C ASP A 7 12.12 0.68 7.44
N GLY A 8 12.01 -0.28 8.36
CA GLY A 8 11.29 -1.55 8.17
C GLY A 8 10.21 -1.75 9.22
N GLY A 9 9.13 -2.46 8.86
CA GLY A 9 8.03 -2.76 9.76
C GLY A 9 7.45 -4.16 9.54
N ILE A 10 6.98 -4.80 10.61
CA ILE A 10 6.30 -6.10 10.58
C ILE A 10 5.12 -6.06 11.57
N LYS A 11 3.94 -6.50 11.12
CA LYS A 11 2.71 -6.60 11.92
C LYS A 11 2.08 -7.99 11.76
N TYR A 12 1.22 -8.37 12.70
CA TYR A 12 0.50 -9.63 12.69
C TYR A 12 -1.01 -9.39 12.68
N ASN A 13 -1.72 -10.08 11.78
CA ASN A 13 -3.18 -10.10 11.73
C ASN A 13 -3.69 -11.51 12.11
N PRO A 14 -4.50 -11.65 13.17
CA PRO A 14 -5.13 -12.92 13.54
C PRO A 14 -6.21 -13.36 12.54
N PRO A 15 -6.84 -14.54 12.72
CA PRO A 15 -7.83 -15.09 11.78
C PRO A 15 -9.08 -14.22 11.51
N ASN A 16 -9.33 -13.17 12.29
CA ASN A 16 -10.40 -12.20 12.04
C ASN A 16 -10.03 -11.14 10.98
N GLY A 17 -8.78 -11.10 10.52
CA GLY A 17 -8.28 -10.20 9.48
C GLY A 17 -7.85 -8.81 9.97
N GLY A 18 -8.12 -8.44 11.22
CA GLY A 18 -7.73 -7.16 11.80
C GLY A 18 -6.32 -7.15 12.40
N PRO A 19 -5.82 -5.99 12.85
CA PRO A 19 -4.55 -5.92 13.59
C PRO A 19 -4.65 -6.69 14.93
N ALA A 20 -3.60 -7.41 15.30
CA ALA A 20 -3.53 -8.09 16.59
C ALA A 20 -3.60 -7.10 17.76
N ASP A 21 -4.45 -7.40 18.74
CA ASP A 21 -4.55 -6.64 19.99
C ASP A 21 -3.42 -7.00 20.97
N THR A 22 -3.28 -6.19 22.02
CA THR A 22 -2.25 -6.24 23.07
C THR A 22 -2.11 -7.59 23.74
N ASN A 23 -3.18 -8.36 23.89
CA ASN A 23 -3.13 -9.72 24.43
C ASN A 23 -2.27 -10.67 23.58
N VAL A 24 -2.20 -10.46 22.26
CA VAL A 24 -1.36 -11.22 21.33
C VAL A 24 -0.01 -10.53 21.15
N THR A 25 0.00 -9.23 20.87
CA THR A 25 1.25 -8.51 20.55
C THR A 25 2.22 -8.51 21.72
N LYS A 26 1.73 -8.44 22.97
CA LYS A 26 2.61 -8.50 24.14
C LYS A 26 3.31 -9.85 24.29
N VAL A 27 2.61 -10.95 24.02
CA VAL A 27 3.19 -12.30 24.04
C VAL A 27 4.26 -12.45 22.95
N VAL A 28 3.99 -11.94 21.74
CA VAL A 28 4.93 -11.98 20.62
C VAL A 28 6.19 -11.14 20.92
N GLU A 29 6.01 -9.93 21.44
CA GLU A 29 7.10 -9.03 21.83
C GLU A 29 8.01 -9.65 22.89
N ASP A 30 7.43 -10.11 24.00
CA ASP A 30 8.19 -10.70 25.11
C ASP A 30 8.93 -11.97 24.64
N ARG A 31 8.29 -12.79 23.80
CA ARG A 31 8.92 -14.00 23.26
C ARG A 31 10.05 -13.69 22.29
N ALA A 32 9.89 -12.71 21.41
CA ALA A 32 10.93 -12.31 20.46
C ALA A 32 12.16 -11.76 21.21
N ASN A 33 11.95 -10.93 22.24
CA ASN A 33 13.03 -10.42 23.07
C ASN A 33 13.75 -11.53 23.85
N ALA A 34 13.03 -12.51 24.39
CA ALA A 34 13.63 -13.67 25.04
C ALA A 34 14.48 -14.51 24.06
N LEU A 35 14.03 -14.67 22.81
CA LEU A 35 14.81 -15.35 21.76
C LEU A 35 16.08 -14.58 21.40
N LEU A 36 16.01 -13.25 21.31
CA LEU A 36 17.19 -12.40 21.07
C LEU A 36 18.20 -12.51 22.21
N ALA A 37 17.75 -12.46 23.47
CA ALA A 37 18.62 -12.56 24.64
C ALA A 37 19.36 -13.91 24.73
N ASP A 38 18.76 -14.99 24.21
CA ASP A 38 19.39 -16.32 24.14
C ASP A 38 20.18 -16.55 22.84
N GLY A 39 20.45 -15.50 22.06
CA GLY A 39 21.22 -15.60 20.81
C GLY A 39 20.51 -16.43 19.74
N LEU A 40 19.18 -16.33 19.67
CA LEU A 40 18.31 -16.99 18.69
C LEU A 40 18.31 -18.53 18.74
N LYS A 41 18.84 -19.18 19.78
CA LYS A 41 18.90 -20.66 19.87
C LYS A 41 17.55 -21.36 19.68
N GLY A 42 16.45 -20.72 20.08
CA GLY A 42 15.10 -21.27 19.91
C GLY A 42 14.48 -21.03 18.54
N VAL A 43 15.13 -20.30 17.63
CA VAL A 43 14.63 -20.01 16.28
C VAL A 43 14.89 -21.21 15.38
N LYS A 44 13.82 -21.78 14.82
CA LYS A 44 13.90 -22.83 13.80
C LYS A 44 14.06 -22.16 12.44
N ARG A 45 15.15 -22.45 11.74
CA ARG A 45 15.47 -21.83 10.44
C ARG A 45 16.00 -22.88 9.48
N ILE A 46 15.57 -22.77 8.23
CA ILE A 46 16.11 -23.47 7.05
C ILE A 46 16.53 -22.42 6.02
N SER A 47 17.27 -22.81 5.00
CA SER A 47 17.62 -21.93 3.89
C SER A 47 16.38 -21.55 3.06
N LEU A 48 16.48 -20.49 2.25
CA LEU A 48 15.39 -20.09 1.35
C LEU A 48 15.10 -21.20 0.32
N ASP A 49 16.15 -21.82 -0.25
CA ASP A 49 16.01 -22.90 -1.22
C ASP A 49 15.24 -24.10 -0.64
N GLU A 50 15.58 -24.50 0.60
CA GLU A 50 14.85 -25.56 1.31
C GLU A 50 13.40 -25.16 1.61
N ALA A 51 13.16 -23.90 2.00
CA ALA A 51 11.80 -23.41 2.25
C ALA A 51 10.94 -23.46 0.98
N MET A 52 11.48 -23.01 -0.16
CA MET A 52 10.79 -23.05 -1.44
C MET A 52 10.54 -24.50 -1.92
N ALA A 53 11.46 -25.43 -1.63
CA ALA A 53 11.30 -26.85 -1.96
C ALA A 53 10.40 -27.64 -0.98
N SER A 54 10.11 -27.09 0.21
CA SER A 54 9.41 -27.81 1.28
C SER A 54 7.92 -28.09 1.02
N GLY A 55 7.30 -27.40 0.06
CA GLY A 55 5.85 -27.41 -0.17
C GLY A 55 5.04 -26.58 0.84
N HIS A 56 5.70 -25.89 1.79
CA HIS A 56 5.04 -24.98 2.73
C HIS A 56 4.82 -23.57 2.17
N VAL A 57 5.63 -23.14 1.20
CA VAL A 57 5.46 -21.86 0.50
C VAL A 57 4.58 -22.07 -0.73
N LYS A 58 3.51 -21.30 -0.85
CA LYS A 58 2.58 -21.33 -1.98
C LYS A 58 2.47 -19.94 -2.59
N GLU A 59 2.88 -19.81 -3.84
CA GLU A 59 2.67 -18.60 -4.62
C GLU A 59 1.25 -18.59 -5.20
N GLN A 60 0.57 -17.45 -5.08
CA GLN A 60 -0.80 -17.25 -5.55
C GLN A 60 -0.97 -15.80 -6.00
N ASP A 61 -1.83 -15.59 -7.01
CA ASP A 61 -2.28 -14.25 -7.37
C ASP A 61 -3.34 -13.79 -6.35
N LEU A 62 -2.98 -12.76 -5.56
CA LEU A 62 -3.89 -12.12 -4.62
C LEU A 62 -4.55 -10.86 -5.20
N VAL A 63 -4.05 -10.35 -6.33
CA VAL A 63 -4.56 -9.14 -6.98
C VAL A 63 -5.92 -9.44 -7.62
N GLN A 64 -6.01 -10.48 -8.45
CA GLN A 64 -7.23 -10.73 -9.21
C GLN A 64 -8.47 -10.94 -8.32
N PRO A 65 -8.45 -11.84 -7.31
CA PRO A 65 -9.64 -12.05 -6.48
C PRO A 65 -10.07 -10.80 -5.69
N PHE A 66 -9.09 -10.00 -5.24
CA PHE A 66 -9.37 -8.75 -4.55
C PHE A 66 -10.05 -7.75 -5.49
N VAL A 67 -9.51 -7.56 -6.70
CA VAL A 67 -10.05 -6.61 -7.67
C VAL A 67 -11.44 -7.01 -8.11
N GLU A 68 -11.68 -8.29 -8.44
CA GLU A 68 -13.02 -8.77 -8.82
C GLU A 68 -14.07 -8.53 -7.72
N GLY A 69 -13.68 -8.76 -6.46
CA GLY A 69 -14.54 -8.57 -5.29
C GLY A 69 -14.89 -7.11 -4.97
N LEU A 70 -14.24 -6.12 -5.59
CA LEU A 70 -14.57 -4.70 -5.34
C LEU A 70 -16.01 -4.36 -5.74
N ALA A 71 -16.59 -5.07 -6.71
CA ALA A 71 -17.98 -4.89 -7.13
C ALA A 71 -19.00 -5.24 -6.04
N ASP A 72 -18.61 -6.01 -5.03
CA ASP A 72 -19.48 -6.40 -3.91
C ASP A 72 -19.50 -5.36 -2.76
N ILE A 73 -18.62 -4.35 -2.82
CA ILE A 73 -18.46 -3.34 -1.77
C ILE A 73 -18.59 -1.90 -2.29
N VAL A 74 -18.20 -1.64 -3.54
CA VAL A 74 -18.31 -0.33 -4.20
C VAL A 74 -19.11 -0.51 -5.51
N ASP A 75 -19.94 0.48 -5.85
CA ASP A 75 -20.71 0.47 -7.11
C ASP A 75 -19.80 0.77 -8.32
N MET A 76 -19.02 -0.23 -8.71
CA MET A 76 -18.09 -0.15 -9.84
C MET A 76 -18.82 0.08 -11.18
N ALA A 77 -20.07 -0.39 -11.30
CA ALA A 77 -20.88 -0.19 -12.50
C ALA A 77 -21.31 1.28 -12.66
N ALA A 78 -21.68 1.95 -11.57
CA ALA A 78 -21.98 3.39 -11.60
C ALA A 78 -20.74 4.22 -11.94
N ILE A 79 -19.57 3.89 -11.37
CA ILE A 79 -18.30 4.57 -11.66
C ILE A 79 -17.95 4.42 -13.15
N GLN A 80 -18.04 3.21 -13.68
CA GLN A 80 -17.79 2.95 -15.10
C GLN A 80 -18.75 3.75 -15.99
N LYS A 81 -20.05 3.76 -15.66
CA LYS A 81 -21.07 4.49 -16.41
C LYS A 81 -20.88 6.02 -16.36
N ALA A 82 -20.36 6.54 -15.26
CA ALA A 82 -20.09 7.98 -15.12
C ALA A 82 -18.99 8.47 -16.07
N GLY A 83 -18.06 7.58 -16.50
CA GLY A 83 -17.03 7.93 -17.47
C GLY A 83 -16.06 9.01 -16.98
N LEU A 84 -15.82 9.07 -15.66
CA LEU A 84 -14.92 10.05 -15.04
C LEU A 84 -13.47 9.88 -15.53
N THR A 85 -12.75 11.00 -15.62
CA THR A 85 -11.31 11.03 -15.84
C THR A 85 -10.59 10.97 -14.49
N LEU A 86 -10.05 9.80 -14.15
CA LEU A 86 -9.46 9.52 -12.84
C LEU A 86 -7.93 9.56 -12.89
N GLY A 87 -7.31 10.12 -11.85
CA GLY A 87 -5.86 10.13 -11.67
C GLY A 87 -5.45 9.34 -10.43
N VAL A 88 -4.32 8.65 -10.48
CA VAL A 88 -3.75 7.98 -9.32
C VAL A 88 -2.25 8.21 -9.26
N ASP A 89 -1.76 8.66 -8.11
CA ASP A 89 -0.34 8.55 -7.75
C ASP A 89 -0.17 7.36 -6.78
N PRO A 90 0.43 6.23 -7.23
CA PRO A 90 0.64 5.05 -6.39
C PRO A 90 1.66 5.26 -5.27
N LEU A 91 2.42 6.38 -5.30
CA LEU A 91 3.54 6.69 -4.40
C LEU A 91 4.56 5.54 -4.25
N GLY A 92 4.72 4.74 -5.32
CA GLY A 92 5.58 3.55 -5.36
C GLY A 92 5.25 2.47 -4.33
N GLY A 93 4.03 2.47 -3.79
CA GLY A 93 3.58 1.53 -2.78
C GLY A 93 3.10 0.19 -3.32
N SER A 94 2.70 -0.70 -2.40
CA SER A 94 2.39 -2.11 -2.68
C SER A 94 1.18 -2.34 -3.60
N GLY A 95 0.24 -1.39 -3.68
CA GLY A 95 -0.97 -1.50 -4.49
C GLY A 95 -0.87 -0.97 -5.93
N ILE A 96 0.32 -0.67 -6.45
CA ILE A 96 0.47 -0.17 -7.83
C ILE A 96 -0.17 -1.10 -8.87
N GLU A 97 0.05 -2.42 -8.74
CA GLU A 97 -0.55 -3.41 -9.64
C GLU A 97 -2.06 -3.58 -9.42
N TYR A 98 -2.56 -3.29 -8.21
CA TYR A 98 -3.99 -3.27 -7.93
C TYR A 98 -4.65 -2.12 -8.72
N TRP A 99 -4.09 -0.91 -8.70
CA TRP A 99 -4.64 0.20 -9.47
C TRP A 99 -4.63 -0.05 -10.98
N LYS A 100 -3.55 -0.63 -11.52
CA LYS A 100 -3.48 -1.06 -12.92
C LYS A 100 -4.60 -2.05 -13.24
N ARG A 101 -4.73 -3.10 -12.42
CA ARG A 101 -5.75 -4.15 -12.63
C ARG A 101 -7.17 -3.62 -12.43
N ILE A 102 -7.41 -2.69 -11.51
CA ILE A 102 -8.72 -2.02 -11.35
C ILE A 102 -9.09 -1.24 -12.61
N GLY A 103 -8.16 -0.44 -13.15
CA GLY A 103 -8.36 0.31 -14.38
C GLY A 103 -8.69 -0.60 -15.57
N GLU A 104 -7.93 -1.70 -15.72
CA GLU A 104 -8.13 -2.70 -16.78
C GLU A 104 -9.44 -3.49 -16.63
N TYR A 105 -9.66 -4.10 -15.47
CA TYR A 105 -10.77 -5.03 -15.23
C TYR A 105 -12.13 -4.34 -15.31
N TYR A 106 -12.24 -3.13 -14.75
CA TYR A 106 -13.47 -2.34 -14.77
C TYR A 106 -13.56 -1.38 -15.97
N ASN A 107 -12.55 -1.37 -16.85
CA ASN A 107 -12.45 -0.49 -18.02
C ASN A 107 -12.71 0.99 -17.65
N LEU A 108 -11.95 1.48 -16.67
CA LEU A 108 -12.04 2.86 -16.19
C LEU A 108 -11.07 3.75 -16.95
N ASN A 109 -11.45 5.01 -17.19
CA ASN A 109 -10.52 6.05 -17.65
C ASN A 109 -9.64 6.51 -16.47
N LEU A 110 -8.73 5.63 -16.05
CA LEU A 110 -7.86 5.79 -14.90
C LEU A 110 -6.40 5.88 -15.35
N THR A 111 -5.74 6.97 -15.00
CA THR A 111 -4.33 7.23 -15.34
C THR A 111 -3.45 7.12 -14.11
N ILE A 112 -2.47 6.23 -14.15
CA ILE A 112 -1.34 6.23 -13.21
C ILE A 112 -0.39 7.37 -13.63
N VAL A 113 -0.22 8.38 -12.76
CA VAL A 113 0.60 9.56 -13.10
C VAL A 113 2.10 9.29 -12.96
N ASN A 114 2.46 8.24 -12.21
CA ASN A 114 3.83 7.82 -11.96
C ASN A 114 3.84 6.31 -11.65
N ASP A 115 4.55 5.51 -12.45
CA ASP A 115 4.60 4.04 -12.30
C ASP A 115 5.90 3.55 -11.64
N GLN A 116 6.67 4.46 -11.05
CA GLN A 116 7.95 4.14 -10.43
C GLN A 116 7.80 3.28 -9.18
N VAL A 117 8.61 2.22 -9.11
CA VAL A 117 8.89 1.46 -7.88
C VAL A 117 10.40 1.54 -7.66
N ASP A 118 10.79 2.34 -6.67
CA ASP A 118 12.19 2.59 -6.32
C ASP A 118 12.31 2.60 -4.80
N GLN A 119 13.15 1.72 -4.25
CA GLN A 119 13.36 1.58 -2.80
C GLN A 119 13.99 2.83 -2.16
N THR A 120 14.57 3.74 -2.96
CA THR A 120 15.03 5.05 -2.49
C THR A 120 13.92 6.09 -2.45
N PHE A 121 12.75 5.81 -3.06
CA PHE A 121 11.63 6.73 -3.22
C PHE A 121 12.03 8.08 -3.84
N ARG A 122 13.06 8.10 -4.72
CA ARG A 122 13.64 9.33 -5.31
C ARG A 122 12.67 10.19 -6.12
N PHE A 123 11.51 9.65 -6.48
CA PHE A 123 10.46 10.34 -7.23
C PHE A 123 9.56 11.20 -6.32
N MET A 124 9.63 11.00 -5.00
CA MET A 124 8.82 11.73 -4.04
C MET A 124 9.23 13.20 -3.96
N HIS A 125 8.23 14.06 -3.77
CA HIS A 125 8.47 15.39 -3.20
C HIS A 125 8.73 15.23 -1.70
N LEU A 126 9.58 16.09 -1.15
CA LEU A 126 9.88 16.07 0.28
C LEU A 126 8.65 16.50 1.09
N ASP A 127 8.44 15.86 2.23
CA ASP A 127 7.38 16.19 3.17
C ASP A 127 7.69 17.51 3.94
N LYS A 128 6.76 17.96 4.76
CA LYS A 128 6.82 19.23 5.53
C LYS A 128 8.10 19.44 6.34
N ASP A 129 8.76 18.37 6.75
CA ASP A 129 10.01 18.36 7.54
C ASP A 129 11.27 18.12 6.68
N GLY A 130 11.12 18.03 5.35
CA GLY A 130 12.20 17.76 4.41
C GLY A 130 12.56 16.27 4.29
N ALA A 131 11.86 15.37 4.98
CA ALA A 131 12.06 13.93 4.85
C ALA A 131 11.35 13.38 3.61
N ILE A 132 11.83 12.24 3.10
CA ILE A 132 11.07 11.45 2.13
C ILE A 132 10.02 10.66 2.93
N ARG A 133 8.75 10.98 2.74
CA ARG A 133 7.62 10.33 3.41
C ARG A 133 6.48 10.14 2.43
N MET A 134 6.02 8.92 2.26
CA MET A 134 4.93 8.57 1.33
C MET A 134 3.57 8.77 2.00
N ASP A 135 3.34 9.95 2.56
CA ASP A 135 2.10 10.29 3.27
C ASP A 135 1.07 10.87 2.30
N CYS A 136 0.08 10.04 1.91
CA CYS A 136 -0.99 10.45 1.01
C CYS A 136 -1.91 11.57 1.55
N SER A 137 -1.78 11.92 2.83
CA SER A 137 -2.52 13.03 3.46
C SER A 137 -1.70 14.32 3.62
N SER A 138 -0.42 14.32 3.23
CA SER A 138 0.42 15.52 3.28
C SER A 138 0.42 16.25 1.95
N GLU A 139 0.03 17.53 1.95
CA GLU A 139 0.12 18.39 0.75
C GLU A 139 1.55 18.46 0.19
N CYS A 140 2.58 18.41 1.04
CA CYS A 140 3.98 18.46 0.60
C CYS A 140 4.36 17.20 -0.18
N ALA A 141 4.06 16.02 0.38
CA ALA A 141 4.34 14.74 -0.29
C ALA A 141 3.49 14.57 -1.56
N MET A 142 2.26 15.07 -1.54
CA MET A 142 1.29 15.02 -2.64
C MET A 142 1.50 16.10 -3.72
N ALA A 143 2.54 16.93 -3.61
CA ALA A 143 2.75 18.07 -4.49
C ALA A 143 2.78 17.70 -5.99
N GLY A 144 3.33 16.52 -6.34
CA GLY A 144 3.33 16.01 -7.70
C GLY A 144 1.92 15.82 -8.28
N LEU A 145 1.05 15.10 -7.55
CA LEU A 145 -0.34 14.89 -7.96
C LEU A 145 -1.16 16.19 -7.91
N LEU A 146 -0.93 17.03 -6.89
CA LEU A 146 -1.62 18.32 -6.75
C LEU A 146 -1.32 19.28 -7.90
N ALA A 147 -0.12 19.22 -8.49
CA ALA A 147 0.23 19.96 -9.69
C ALA A 147 -0.51 19.48 -10.96
N LEU A 148 -1.07 18.26 -10.91
CA LEU A 148 -1.82 17.64 -12.01
C LEU A 148 -3.33 17.64 -11.78
N ARG A 149 -3.82 18.16 -10.64
CA ARG A 149 -5.23 18.03 -10.21
C ARG A 149 -6.27 18.53 -11.23
N ASP A 150 -5.93 19.55 -12.02
CA ASP A 150 -6.85 20.11 -13.02
C ASP A 150 -7.03 19.22 -14.26
N LYS A 151 -6.29 18.10 -14.36
CA LYS A 151 -6.42 17.10 -15.43
C LYS A 151 -7.47 16.03 -15.15
N PHE A 152 -7.96 15.95 -13.90
CA PHE A 152 -8.80 14.86 -13.43
C PHE A 152 -10.08 15.40 -12.79
N ASP A 153 -11.18 14.67 -12.96
CA ASP A 153 -12.40 14.93 -12.19
C ASP A 153 -12.16 14.63 -10.71
N LEU A 154 -11.39 13.57 -10.45
CA LEU A 154 -11.01 13.08 -9.13
C LEU A 154 -9.69 12.32 -9.24
N ALA A 155 -8.82 12.50 -8.25
CA ALA A 155 -7.57 11.78 -8.17
C ALA A 155 -7.29 11.26 -6.75
N PHE A 156 -6.44 10.25 -6.65
CA PHE A 156 -6.15 9.55 -5.41
C PHE A 156 -4.67 9.28 -5.23
N ALA A 157 -4.26 9.11 -3.98
CA ALA A 157 -3.03 8.42 -3.65
C ALA A 157 -3.22 7.56 -2.40
N ASN A 158 -2.32 6.60 -2.24
CA ASN A 158 -2.25 5.73 -1.07
C ASN A 158 -0.82 5.70 -0.55
N ASP A 159 -0.67 5.46 0.74
CA ASP A 159 0.64 5.20 1.33
C ASP A 159 1.13 3.77 1.03
N PRO A 160 2.40 3.42 1.31
CA PRO A 160 2.99 2.17 0.84
C PRO A 160 2.27 0.85 1.17
N ASP A 161 1.53 0.76 2.28
CA ASP A 161 0.71 -0.41 2.64
C ASP A 161 -0.79 -0.27 2.34
N TYR A 162 -1.19 0.84 1.71
CA TYR A 162 -2.51 1.02 1.11
C TYR A 162 -3.70 0.97 2.09
N ASP A 163 -3.47 1.18 3.38
CA ASP A 163 -4.53 1.26 4.38
C ASP A 163 -5.02 2.70 4.65
N ARG A 164 -4.33 3.71 4.08
CA ARG A 164 -4.76 5.11 4.09
C ARG A 164 -5.01 5.64 2.68
N HIS A 165 -5.75 6.74 2.58
CA HIS A 165 -6.16 7.35 1.32
C HIS A 165 -6.02 8.88 1.36
N GLY A 166 -5.56 9.46 0.25
CA GLY A 166 -5.61 10.88 -0.04
C GLY A 166 -6.54 11.13 -1.22
N ILE A 167 -7.48 12.08 -1.08
CA ILE A 167 -8.48 12.41 -2.10
C ILE A 167 -8.21 13.80 -2.67
N VAL A 168 -7.99 13.91 -3.97
CA VAL A 168 -7.67 15.15 -4.66
C VAL A 168 -8.76 15.49 -5.67
N THR A 169 -9.26 16.71 -5.59
CA THR A 169 -10.14 17.32 -6.61
C THR A 169 -9.42 18.53 -7.23
N PRO A 170 -9.98 19.21 -8.23
CA PRO A 170 -9.44 20.49 -8.71
C PRO A 170 -9.28 21.55 -7.61
N ALA A 171 -10.05 21.45 -6.51
CA ALA A 171 -9.94 22.34 -5.36
C ALA A 171 -8.71 22.06 -4.46
N GLY A 172 -8.07 20.90 -4.60
CA GLY A 172 -6.92 20.48 -3.80
C GLY A 172 -7.11 19.14 -3.10
N LEU A 173 -6.25 18.87 -2.12
CA LEU A 173 -6.32 17.71 -1.22
C LEU A 173 -7.43 17.94 -0.20
N MET A 174 -8.32 16.95 -0.03
CA MET A 174 -9.37 17.01 1.00
C MET A 174 -8.77 16.87 2.41
N ASN A 175 -9.35 17.59 3.38
CA ASN A 175 -9.01 17.49 4.80
C ASN A 175 -9.55 16.19 5.42
#